data_AF-A0A537MA62-F1
#
_entry.id   AF-A0A537MA62-F1
#
_cell.length_a   1.000
_cell.length_b   1.000
_cell.length_c   1.000
_cell.angle_alpha   90.00
_cell.angle_beta   90.00
_cell.angle_gamma   90.00
#
_symmetry.space_group_name_H-M   'P 1'
#
loop_
_entity.id
_entity.type
_entity.pdbx_description
1 polymer ?
#
loop_
_entity_poly.entity_id
_entity_poly.type
_entity_poly.pdbx_seq_one_letter_code
_entity_poly.pdbx_strand_id
1 'polypeptide(L)'
;MSQLEIQAIATKAAQQVQRCYRSPRIAHSARQITTKLRVRFGRDGSLVGMPSVVSQSGITPGNQFYAGQMAQAATTAVIRCSPVHLPQALWATGWSELDLTFSPLAMG
;
A
#
# COMPACT_ATOMS: atom_id res chain seq x y z
N MET A 1 4.63 -10.47 -22.70
CA MET A 1 3.59 -9.83 -21.85
C MET A 1 3.85 -8.34 -21.81
N SER A 2 2.80 -7.53 -21.81
CA SER A 2 2.95 -6.08 -21.83
C SER A 2 3.13 -5.53 -20.40
N GLN A 3 4.04 -4.60 -20.21
CA GLN A 3 4.22 -3.89 -18.94
C GLN A 3 2.91 -3.19 -18.48
N LEU A 4 2.01 -2.90 -19.41
CA LEU A 4 0.73 -2.25 -19.18
C LEU A 4 -0.23 -3.09 -18.33
N GLU A 5 -0.27 -4.41 -18.51
CA GLU A 5 -1.17 -5.30 -17.78
C GLU A 5 -0.81 -5.38 -16.29
N ILE A 6 0.48 -5.49 -15.96
CA ILE A 6 0.96 -5.53 -14.57
C ILE A 6 0.62 -4.21 -13.86
N GLN A 7 0.84 -3.08 -14.51
CA GLN A 7 0.52 -1.77 -13.96
C GLN A 7 -0.99 -1.60 -13.72
N ALA A 8 -1.84 -2.10 -14.62
CA ALA A 8 -3.28 -2.06 -14.43
C ALA A 8 -3.72 -2.88 -13.21
N ILE A 9 -3.11 -4.04 -12.95
CA ILE A 9 -3.43 -4.87 -11.78
C ILE A 9 -2.96 -4.21 -10.49
N ALA A 10 -1.72 -3.73 -10.46
CA ALA A 10 -1.19 -2.99 -9.31
C ALA A 10 -2.08 -1.78 -8.97
N THR A 11 -2.59 -1.09 -9.99
CA THR A 11 -3.52 0.03 -9.84
C THR A 11 -4.86 -0.42 -9.23
N LYS A 12 -5.45 -1.53 -9.71
CA LYS A 12 -6.68 -2.10 -9.14
C LYS A 12 -6.51 -2.53 -7.68
N ALA A 13 -5.38 -3.15 -7.35
CA ALA A 13 -5.03 -3.52 -5.98
C ALA A 13 -4.91 -2.27 -5.10
N ALA A 14 -4.18 -1.26 -5.57
CA ALA A 14 -4.03 0.02 -4.87
C ALA A 14 -5.39 0.69 -4.63
N GLN A 15 -6.27 0.74 -5.63
CA GLN A 15 -7.63 1.31 -5.49
C GLN A 15 -8.47 0.60 -4.43
N GLN A 16 -8.37 -0.71 -4.32
CA GLN A 16 -9.09 -1.46 -3.28
C GLN A 16 -8.52 -1.09 -1.91
N VAL A 17 -7.20 -1.19 -1.74
CA VAL A 17 -6.56 -0.93 -0.44
C VAL A 17 -6.70 0.53 0.02
N GLN A 18 -6.72 1.49 -0.92
CA GLN A 18 -6.96 2.90 -0.64
C GLN A 18 -8.29 3.14 0.09
N ARG A 19 -9.35 2.37 -0.20
CA ARG A 19 -10.65 2.49 0.48
C ARG A 19 -10.58 2.13 1.97
N CYS A 20 -9.61 1.30 2.37
CA CYS A 20 -9.39 0.93 3.76
C CYS A 20 -8.38 1.83 4.47
N TYR A 21 -7.71 2.72 3.75
CA TYR A 21 -6.74 3.63 4.34
C TYR A 21 -7.46 4.63 5.24
N ARG A 22 -7.13 4.59 6.53
CA ARG A 22 -7.57 5.59 7.50
C ARG A 22 -6.39 6.47 7.80
N SER A 23 -6.42 7.71 7.29
CA SER A 23 -5.36 8.68 7.51
C SER A 23 -5.16 8.87 9.03
N PRO A 24 -3.94 8.67 9.55
CA PRO A 24 -3.69 8.82 10.96
C PRO A 24 -3.84 10.29 11.38
N ARG A 25 -4.19 10.52 12.66
CA ARG A 25 -4.28 11.86 13.23
C ARG A 25 -2.88 12.41 13.47
N ILE A 26 -2.31 13.04 12.45
CA ILE A 26 -0.94 13.57 12.41
C ILE A 26 -0.91 15.07 12.21
N ALA A 27 0.20 15.72 12.59
CA ALA A 27 0.46 17.11 12.23
C ALA A 27 0.46 17.32 10.71
N HIS A 28 0.15 18.54 10.26
CA HIS A 28 0.13 18.87 8.82
C HIS A 28 1.46 18.54 8.12
N SER A 29 2.59 18.83 8.78
CA SER A 29 3.94 18.53 8.29
C SER A 29 4.21 17.05 8.06
N ALA A 30 3.43 16.14 8.64
CA ALA A 30 3.58 14.71 8.44
C ALA A 30 2.81 14.18 7.22
N ARG A 31 1.89 14.96 6.65
CA ARG A 31 1.13 14.55 5.46
C ARG A 31 2.01 14.34 4.23
N GLN A 32 3.19 14.99 4.19
CA GLN A 32 4.19 14.79 3.14
C GLN A 32 4.89 13.42 3.21
N ILE A 33 4.77 12.68 4.33
CA ILE A 33 5.38 11.36 4.46
C ILE A 33 4.64 10.39 3.55
N THR A 34 5.38 9.81 2.60
CA THR A 34 4.87 8.76 1.72
C THR A 34 5.50 7.43 2.11
N THR A 35 4.70 6.39 2.27
CA THR A 35 5.16 5.04 2.65
C THR A 35 4.94 4.08 1.49
N LYS A 36 6.00 3.40 1.07
CA LYS A 36 5.94 2.31 0.09
C LYS A 36 6.02 0.98 0.81
N LEU A 37 4.99 0.14 0.66
CA LEU A 37 4.92 -1.20 1.21
C LEU A 37 5.11 -2.25 0.12
N ARG A 38 5.78 -3.34 0.46
CA ARG A 38 5.74 -4.59 -0.30
C ARG A 38 4.70 -5.50 0.32
N VAL A 39 3.77 -5.97 -0.50
CA VAL A 39 2.67 -6.82 -0.09
C VAL A 39 2.65 -8.08 -0.94
N ARG A 40 2.28 -9.20 -0.34
CA ARG A 40 2.16 -10.48 -1.04
C ARG A 40 0.73 -10.99 -0.92
N PHE A 41 0.14 -11.40 -2.03
CA PHE A 41 -1.23 -11.91 -2.05
C PHE A 41 -1.27 -13.33 -2.60
N GLY A 42 -2.11 -14.16 -1.98
CA GLY A 42 -2.49 -15.48 -2.45
C GLY A 42 -3.36 -15.40 -3.69
N ARG A 43 -3.56 -16.54 -4.37
CA ARG A 43 -4.36 -16.61 -5.60
C ARG A 43 -5.83 -16.25 -5.37
N ASP A 44 -6.32 -16.48 -4.16
CA ASP A 44 -7.64 -16.10 -3.67
C ASP A 44 -7.73 -14.64 -3.21
N GLY A 45 -6.64 -13.88 -3.32
CA GLY A 45 -6.56 -12.49 -2.88
C GLY A 45 -6.26 -12.31 -1.39
N SER A 46 -6.10 -13.40 -0.62
CA SER A 46 -5.72 -13.33 0.78
C SER A 46 -4.33 -12.74 0.96
N LEU A 47 -4.10 -12.02 2.04
CA LEU A 47 -2.79 -11.46 2.36
C LEU A 47 -1.88 -12.58 2.88
N VAL A 48 -0.69 -12.71 2.28
CA VAL A 48 0.31 -13.71 2.63
C VAL A 48 1.41 -13.05 3.45
N GLY A 49 1.40 -13.29 4.76
CA GLY A 49 2.34 -12.69 5.70
C GLY A 49 2.07 -11.21 5.95
N MET A 50 2.99 -10.55 6.66
CA MET A 50 2.86 -9.13 7.00
C MET A 50 3.43 -8.25 5.88
N PRO A 51 2.77 -7.13 5.50
CA PRO A 51 3.38 -6.13 4.65
C PRO A 51 4.70 -5.62 5.23
N SER A 52 5.70 -5.41 4.39
CA SER A 52 6.99 -4.84 4.79
C SER A 52 7.18 -3.45 4.20
N VAL A 53 7.79 -2.55 4.97
CA VAL A 53 8.15 -1.22 4.49
C VAL A 53 9.36 -1.33 3.57
N VAL A 54 9.19 -0.93 2.32
CA VAL A 54 10.28 -0.85 1.33
C VAL A 54 11.03 0.48 1.49
N SER A 55 10.28 1.57 1.58
CA SER A 55 10.84 2.90 1.76
C SER A 55 9.83 3.88 2.32
N GLN A 56 10.33 4.97 2.90
CA GLN A 56 9.57 6.16 3.23
C GLN A 56 10.28 7.40 2.69
N SER A 57 9.51 8.35 2.17
CA SER A 57 10.02 9.64 1.67
C SER A 57 9.23 10.81 2.29
N GLY A 58 9.74 12.03 2.16
CA GLY A 58 9.15 13.22 2.79
C GLY A 58 9.41 13.32 4.30
N ILE A 59 10.35 12.54 4.82
CA ILE A 59 10.77 12.62 6.22
C ILE A 59 11.73 13.80 6.40
N THR A 60 11.49 14.61 7.42
CA THR A 60 12.30 15.73 7.88
C THR A 60 12.55 15.59 9.39
N PRO A 61 13.54 16.29 9.96
CA PRO A 61 13.78 16.26 11.41
C PRO A 61 12.53 16.62 12.23
N GLY A 62 11.67 17.49 11.70
CA GLY A 62 10.46 17.96 12.37
C GLY A 62 9.23 17.05 12.23
N ASN A 63 9.28 15.98 11.43
CA ASN A 63 8.15 15.05 11.26
C ASN A 63 8.53 13.56 11.39
N GLN A 64 9.81 13.22 11.54
CA GLN A 64 10.31 11.84 11.58
C GLN A 64 9.61 10.94 12.59
N PHE A 65 9.15 11.49 13.72
CA PHE A 65 8.44 10.75 14.74
C PHE A 65 7.07 10.20 14.27
N TYR A 66 6.51 10.73 13.18
CA TYR A 66 5.28 10.20 12.57
C TYR A 66 5.54 9.04 11.59
N ALA A 67 6.80 8.78 11.19
CA ALA A 67 7.11 7.77 10.18
C ALA A 67 6.59 6.37 10.55
N GLY A 68 6.73 5.97 11.82
CA GLY A 68 6.19 4.70 12.32
C GLY A 68 4.66 4.63 12.28
N GLN A 69 3.97 5.70 12.67
CA GLN A 69 2.51 5.75 12.63
C GLN A 69 1.97 5.70 11.19
N MET A 70 2.69 6.34 10.26
CA MET A 70 2.39 6.30 8.83
C MET A 70 2.54 4.87 8.26
N ALA A 71 3.62 4.19 8.61
CA ALA A 71 3.84 2.79 8.23
C ALA A 71 2.76 1.86 8.81
N GLN A 72 2.36 2.07 10.06
CA GLN A 72 1.31 1.29 10.71
C GLN A 72 -0.06 1.53 10.04
N ALA A 73 -0.39 2.77 9.70
CA ALA A 73 -1.64 3.10 9.01
C ALA A 73 -1.72 2.44 7.63
N ALA A 74 -0.63 2.51 6.84
CA ALA A 74 -0.52 1.85 5.55
C ALA A 74 -0.66 0.31 5.67
N THR A 75 0.05 -0.28 6.64
CA THR A 75 0.01 -1.73 6.89
C THR A 75 -1.39 -2.20 7.29
N THR A 76 -2.03 -1.44 8.19
CA THR A 76 -3.40 -1.72 8.65
C THR A 76 -4.41 -1.60 7.49
N ALA A 77 -4.21 -0.68 6.55
CA ALA A 77 -5.06 -0.54 5.38
C ALA A 77 -5.05 -1.81 4.52
N VAL A 78 -3.86 -2.36 4.26
CA VAL A 78 -3.69 -3.62 3.50
C VAL A 78 -4.39 -4.77 4.19
N ILE A 79 -4.18 -4.92 5.51
CA ILE A 79 -4.79 -5.99 6.31
C ILE A 79 -6.32 -5.90 6.26
N ARG A 80 -6.87 -4.69 6.44
CA ARG A 80 -8.34 -4.48 6.45
C ARG A 80 -9.01 -4.75 5.12
N CYS A 81 -8.31 -4.48 4.01
CA CYS A 81 -8.84 -4.68 2.67
C CYS A 81 -8.51 -6.06 2.09
N SER A 82 -7.89 -6.94 2.87
CA SER A 82 -7.72 -8.34 2.50
C SER A 82 -9.01 -9.11 2.78
N PRO A 83 -9.46 -10.01 1.87
CA PRO A 83 -8.85 -10.34 0.58
C PRO A 83 -9.10 -9.29 -0.52
N VAL A 84 -8.11 -9.10 -1.40
CA VAL A 84 -8.27 -8.26 -2.60
C VAL A 84 -8.96 -9.04 -3.72
N HIS A 85 -9.81 -8.37 -4.49
CA HIS A 85 -10.56 -8.97 -5.58
C HIS A 85 -9.86 -8.69 -6.91
N LEU A 86 -8.93 -9.58 -7.28
CA LEU A 86 -8.16 -9.48 -8.53
C LEU A 86 -8.43 -10.69 -9.42
N PRO A 87 -8.33 -10.56 -10.76
CA PRO A 87 -8.52 -11.69 -11.66
C PRO A 87 -7.49 -12.80 -11.40
N GLN A 88 -7.96 -13.97 -10.94
CA GLN A 88 -7.11 -15.12 -10.61
C GLN A 88 -6.25 -15.62 -11.78
N ALA A 89 -6.74 -15.45 -13.01
CA ALA A 89 -6.03 -15.81 -14.24
C ALA A 89 -4.68 -15.08 -14.37
N LEU A 90 -4.53 -13.92 -13.71
CA LEU A 90 -3.34 -13.08 -13.77
C LEU A 90 -2.43 -13.26 -12.54
N TRP A 91 -2.75 -14.18 -11.62
CA TRP A 91 -2.00 -14.32 -10.37
C TRP A 91 -0.53 -14.69 -10.60
N ALA A 92 -0.31 -15.70 -11.43
CA ALA A 92 1.03 -16.13 -11.82
C ALA A 92 1.76 -15.07 -12.67
N THR A 93 1.07 -14.07 -13.19
CA THR A 93 1.62 -13.08 -14.12
C THR A 93 2.16 -11.82 -13.43
N GLY A 94 2.18 -11.76 -12.09
CA GLY A 94 2.99 -10.78 -11.36
C GLY A 94 2.31 -9.97 -10.26
N TRP A 95 1.10 -10.33 -9.79
CA TRP A 95 0.48 -9.66 -8.63
C TRP A 95 0.56 -10.43 -7.32
N SER A 96 1.23 -11.59 -7.32
CA SER A 96 1.56 -12.32 -6.09
C SER A 96 2.43 -11.50 -5.13
N GLU A 97 3.16 -10.50 -5.66
CA GLU A 97 3.88 -9.49 -4.91
C GLU A 97 3.69 -8.13 -5.58
N LEU A 98 3.31 -7.11 -4.82
CA LEU A 98 3.08 -5.75 -5.32
C LEU A 98 3.75 -4.73 -4.39
N ASP A 99 4.21 -3.65 -4.97
CA ASP A 99 4.65 -2.47 -4.23
C ASP A 99 3.51 -1.43 -4.22
N LEU A 100 2.96 -1.12 -3.05
CA LEU A 100 1.87 -0.17 -2.86
C LEU A 100 2.36 1.11 -2.17
N THR A 101 2.02 2.27 -2.72
CA THR A 101 2.43 3.58 -2.21
C THR A 101 1.27 4.28 -1.53
N PHE A 102 1.49 4.73 -0.29
CA PHE A 102 0.53 5.41 0.56
C PHE A 102 1.01 6.83 0.86
N SER A 103 0.29 7.82 0.35
CA SER A 103 0.48 9.24 0.68
C SER A 103 -0.84 9.85 1.17
N PRO A 104 -0.89 10.48 2.36
CA PRO A 104 -2.07 11.23 2.81
C PRO A 104 -2.48 12.34 1.85
N LEU A 105 -1.53 12.93 1.12
CA LEU A 105 -1.81 13.99 0.15
C LEU A 105 -2.46 13.45 -1.13
N ALA A 106 -2.26 12.18 -1.46
CA ALA A 106 -2.85 11.53 -2.63
C ALA A 106 -4.19 10.82 -2.32
N MET A 107 -4.52 10.63 -1.04
CA MET A 107 -5.70 9.87 -0.57
C MET A 107 -6.71 10.74 0.21
N GLY A 108 -6.49 12.05 0.26
CA GLY A 108 -7.29 13.03 1.00
C GLY A 108 -8.11 13.93 0.09
#